data_AF-A0A735HLI4-F1
#
_entry.id   AF-A0A735HLI4-F1
#
_cell.length_a   1.000
_cell.length_b   1.000
_cell.length_c   1.000
_cell.angle_alpha   90.00
_cell.angle_beta   90.00
_cell.angle_gamma   90.00
#
_symmetry.space_group_name_H-M   'P 1'
#
loop_
_entity.id
_entity.type
_entity.pdbx_description
1 polymer ?
#
loop_
_entity_poly.entity_id
_entity_poly.type
_entity_poly.pdbx_seq_one_letter_code
_entity_poly.pdbx_strand_id
1 'polypeptide(L)' 'MRVETISFVKKNAASLELSEPILVTQNGVPAYVIESYAQQQERENAIALLKLLTLSEQDKTNGNVYSKEQLLDGLI' A
#
# COMPACT_ATOMS: atom_id res chain seq x y z
N MET A 1 13.71 6.17 5.27
CA MET A 1 13.66 4.83 5.88
C MET A 1 14.86 4.69 6.79
N ARG A 2 14.63 4.39 8.07
CA ARG A 2 15.70 4.23 9.07
C ARG A 2 16.11 2.76 9.19
N VAL A 3 17.34 2.51 9.62
CA VAL A 3 17.84 1.15 9.87
C VAL A 3 18.15 1.01 11.35
N GLU A 4 17.54 0.03 12.01
CA GLU A 4 17.73 -0.22 13.45
C GLU A 4 18.00 -1.71 13.70
N THR A 5 18.56 -2.03 14.87
CA THR A 5 18.76 -3.43 15.28
C THR A 5 17.53 -3.98 16.00
N ILE A 6 17.35 -5.29 16.00
CA ILE A 6 16.32 -5.94 16.83
C ILE A 6 16.46 -5.60 18.32
N SER A 7 17.68 -5.41 18.81
CA SER A 7 17.92 -5.00 20.20
C SER A 7 17.37 -3.61 20.49
N PHE A 8 17.51 -2.66 19.56
CA PHE A 8 16.93 -1.32 19.67
C PHE A 8 15.40 -1.39 19.72
N VAL A 9 14.80 -2.14 18.80
CA VAL A 9 13.33 -2.32 18.73
C VAL A 9 12.79 -2.88 20.04
N LYS A 10 13.40 -3.94 20.58
CA LYS A 10 12.97 -4.55 21.85
C LYS A 10 13.02 -3.56 23.03
N LYS A 11 14.04 -2.69 23.07
CA LYS A 11 14.20 -1.71 24.16
C LYS A 11 13.22 -0.55 24.06
N ASN A 12 12.83 -0.16 22.86
CA ASN A 12 12.05 1.06 22.61
C ASN A 12 10.63 0.81 22.08
N ALA A 13 10.16 -0.44 22.09
CA ALA A 13 8.91 -0.86 21.43
C ALA A 13 7.68 -0.01 21.80
N ALA A 14 7.57 0.43 23.06
CA ALA A 14 6.44 1.21 23.54
C ALA A 14 6.43 2.67 23.04
N SER A 15 7.55 3.19 22.56
CA SER A 15 7.74 4.58 22.15
C SER A 15 8.39 4.71 20.78
N LEU A 16 8.22 3.71 19.91
CA LEU A 16 8.73 3.78 18.54
C LEU A 16 8.00 4.86 17.77
N GLU A 17 8.75 5.85 17.29
CA GLU A 17 8.25 6.86 16.38
C GLU A 17 8.34 6.33 14.94
N LEU A 18 7.18 6.18 14.29
CA LEU A 18 7.04 5.60 12.95
C LEU A 18 6.58 6.67 11.94
N SER A 19 7.23 7.84 11.95
CA SER A 19 7.04 8.86 10.91
C SER A 19 7.57 8.39 9.56
N GLU A 20 8.61 7.54 9.58
CA GLU A 20 9.11 6.77 8.45
C GLU A 20 9.32 5.29 8.83
N PRO A 21 9.25 4.36 7.87
CA PRO A 21 9.47 2.94 8.16
C PRO A 21 10.87 2.65 8.71
N ILE A 22 10.95 1.67 9.60
CA ILE A 22 12.19 1.17 10.20
C ILE A 22 12.50 -0.20 9.60
N LEU A 23 13.63 -0.30 8.89
CA LEU A 23 14.23 -1.57 8.49
C LEU A 23 14.98 -2.16 9.69
N VAL A 24 14.53 -3.32 10.15
CA VAL A 24 15.14 -4.00 11.29
C VAL A 24 16.15 -5.01 10.82
N THR A 25 17.33 -4.97 11.44
CA THR A 25 18.42 -5.90 11.19
C THR A 25 18.64 -6.86 12.35
N GLN A 26 19.03 -8.09 12.02
CA GLN A 26 19.49 -9.10 12.96
C GLN A 26 20.85 -9.61 12.48
N ASN A 27 21.88 -9.51 13.33
CA ASN A 27 23.26 -9.84 12.97
C ASN A 27 23.74 -9.13 11.70
N GLY A 28 23.32 -7.87 11.51
CA GLY A 28 23.67 -7.06 10.33
C GLY A 28 22.85 -7.38 9.06
N VAL A 29 21.97 -8.38 9.09
CA VAL A 29 21.13 -8.75 7.95
C VAL A 29 19.72 -8.17 8.12
N PRO A 30 19.16 -7.49 7.10
CA PRO A 30 17.76 -7.05 7.13
C PRO A 30 16.79 -8.23 7.29
N ALA A 31 15.85 -8.11 8.21
CA ALA A 31 14.93 -9.19 8.57
C ALA A 31 13.45 -8.81 8.43
N TYR A 32 13.06 -7.59 8.80
CA TYR A 32 11.68 -7.11 8.73
C TYR A 32 11.64 -5.58 8.64
N VAL A 33 10.48 -5.05 8.25
CA VAL A 33 10.18 -3.61 8.28
C VAL A 33 9.06 -3.38 9.28
N ILE A 34 9.18 -2.35 10.11
CA ILE A 34 8.12 -1.85 10.98
C ILE A 34 7.66 -0.51 10.41
N GLU A 35 6.36 -0.38 10.13
CA GLU A 35 5.73 0.83 9.61
C GLU A 35 4.45 1.17 10.38
N SER A 36 3.98 2.42 10.25
CA SER A 36 2.68 2.81 10.80
C SER A 36 1.54 2.10 10.07
N TYR A 37 0.58 1.57 10.83
CA TYR A 37 -0.60 0.91 10.25
C TYR A 37 -1.44 1.87 9.37
N ALA A 38 -1.51 3.16 9.74
CA ALA A 38 -2.23 4.15 8.94
C ALA A 38 -1.54 4.38 7.58
N GLN A 39 -0.21 4.55 7.59
CA GLN A 39 0.58 4.71 6.36
C GLN A 39 0.52 3.46 5.48
N GLN A 40 0.55 2.27 6.09
CA GLN A 40 0.37 1.00 5.37
C GLN A 40 -0.98 0.97 4.64
N GLN A 41 -2.08 1.27 5.33
CA GLN A 41 -3.41 1.28 4.72
C GLN A 41 -3.55 2.31 3.61
N GLU A 42 -2.99 3.51 3.81
CA GLU A 42 -2.97 4.55 2.78
C GLU A 42 -2.25 4.07 1.52
N ARG A 43 -1.08 3.43 1.69
CA ARG A 43 -0.30 2.86 0.59
C ARG A 43 -1.07 1.74 -0.12
N GLU A 44 -1.69 0.82 0.61
CA GLU A 44 -2.50 -0.26 0.02
C GLU A 44 -3.70 0.28 -0.77
N ASN A 45 -4.39 1.29 -0.24
CA ASN A 45 -5.51 1.96 -0.93
C ASN A 45 -5.04 2.66 -2.21
N ALA A 46 -3.90 3.35 -2.16
CA ALA A 46 -3.31 4.00 -3.34
C ALA A 46 -2.95 2.97 -4.42
N ILE A 47 -2.37 1.83 -4.05
CA ILE A 47 -2.06 0.73 -4.98
C ILE A 47 -3.35 0.16 -5.59
N ALA A 48 -4.39 -0.06 -4.78
CA ALA A 48 -5.67 -0.55 -5.27
C ALA A 48 -6.28 0.41 -6.30
N LEU A 49 -6.25 1.72 -6.03
CA LEU A 49 -6.72 2.74 -6.97
C LEU A 49 -5.89 2.73 -8.26
N LEU A 50 -4.57 2.62 -8.17
CA LEU A 50 -3.70 2.52 -9.35
C LEU A 50 -4.03 1.31 -10.23
N LYS A 51 -4.37 0.17 -9.62
CA LYS A 51 -4.80 -1.03 -10.33
C LYS A 51 -6.12 -0.79 -11.05
N LEU A 52 -7.11 -0.18 -10.38
CA LEU A 52 -8.39 0.17 -11.00
C LEU A 52 -8.21 1.13 -12.18
N LEU A 53 -7.34 2.13 -12.06
CA LEU A 53 -7.01 3.05 -13.15
C LEU A 53 -6.37 2.32 -14.33
N THR A 54 -5.40 1.44 -14.05
CA THR A 54 -4.74 0.63 -15.10
C THR A 54 -5.74 -0.25 -15.85
N LEU A 55 -6.64 -0.92 -15.11
CA LEU A 55 -7.71 -1.73 -15.71
C LEU A 55 -8.66 -0.87 -16.54
N SER A 56 -9.05 0.30 -16.03
CA SER A 56 -9.95 1.23 -16.74
C SER A 56 -9.35 1.74 -18.05
N GLU A 57 -8.06 2.07 -18.07
CA GLU A 57 -7.35 2.48 -19.29
C GLU A 57 -7.24 1.33 -20.30
N GLN A 58 -7.02 0.11 -19.83
CA GLN A 58 -7.02 -1.07 -20.70
C GLN A 58 -8.40 -1.32 -21.30
N ASP A 59 -9.47 -1.26 -20.50
CA ASP A 59 -10.84 -1.43 -20.97
C ASP A 59 -11.24 -0.36 -21.99
N LYS A 60 -10.87 0.89 -21.72
CA LYS A 60 -11.07 2.00 -22.67
C LYS A 60 -10.34 1.75 -24.00
N THR A 61 -9.09 1.29 -23.95
CA THR A 61 -8.29 0.99 -25.15
C THR A 61 -8.91 -0.14 -25.98
N ASN A 62 -9.46 -1.16 -25.31
CA ASN A 62 -10.10 -2.30 -25.95
C ASN A 62 -11.56 -2.05 -26.38
N GLY A 63 -12.12 -0.88 -26.05
CA GLY A 63 -13.53 -0.56 -26.32
C GLY A 63 -14.51 -1.27 -25.37
N ASN A 64 -14.03 -1.83 -24.26
CA ASN A 64 -14.84 -2.46 -23.20
C ASN A 64 -15.50 -1.38 -22.31
N VAL A 65 -16.24 -0.46 -22.91
CA VAL A 65 -16.89 0.66 -22.22
C VAL A 65 -18.37 0.66 -22.46
N TYR A 66 -19.14 1.13 -21.48
CA TYR A 66 -20.57 1.33 -21.61
C TYR A 66 -20.88 2.81 -21.79
N SER A 67 -21.79 3.13 -22.71
CA SER A 67 -22.47 4.43 -22.70
C SER A 67 -23.39 4.53 -21.48
N LYS A 68 -23.83 5.74 -21.18
CA LYS A 68 -24.79 5.98 -20.09
C LYS A 68 -26.07 5.16 -20.29
N GLU A 69 -26.60 5.13 -21.51
CA GLU A 69 -27.83 4.41 -21.86
C GLU A 69 -27.64 2.92 -21.66
N GLN A 70 -26.54 2.35 -22.18
CA GLN A 70 -26.25 0.92 -22.03
C GLN A 70 -26.08 0.50 -20.56
N LEU A 71 -25.47 1.35 -19.73
CA LEU A 71 -25.33 1.11 -18.31
C LEU A 71 -26.67 1.12 -17.59
N LEU A 72 -27.53 2.11 -17.88
CA LEU A 72 -28.84 2.23 -17.25
C LEU A 72 -29.75 1.06 -17.64
N ASP A 73 -29.75 0.66 -18.91
CA ASP A 73 -30.56 -0.48 -19.38
C ASP A 73 -30.20 -1.80 -18.71
N GLY A 74 -28.96 -1.97 -18.23
CA GLY A 74 -28.51 -3.17 -17.53
C GLY A 74 -28.80 -3.20 -16.01
N LEU A 75 -29.32 -2.11 -15.45
CA LEU A 75 -29.60 -1.98 -14.01
C LEU A 75 -31.10 -2.14 -13.64
N ILE A 76 -31.98 -2.21 -14.64
CA ILE A 76 -33.45 -2.32 -14.51
C ILE A 76 -33.88 -3.74 -14.88
#